data_AF-A0A6I9YE43-F1
#
_entry.id   AF-A0A6I9YE43-F1
#
_cell.length_a   1.000
_cell.length_b   1.000
_cell.length_c   1.000
_cell.angle_alpha   90.00
_cell.angle_beta   90.00
_cell.angle_gamma   90.00
#
_symmetry.space_group_name_H-M   'P 1'
#
loop_
_entity.id
_entity.type
_entity.pdbx_description
1 polymer ?
#
loop_
_entity_poly.entity_id
_entity_poly.type
_entity_poly.pdbx_seq_one_letter_code
_entity_poly.pdbx_strand_id
1 'polypeptide(L)' 'MCKSALKDRHTGPVYTEMINNLLQPVVGAKDCTLIRHNVFHALPNTANTLIGRAAHIAVLDSELFLEKFFLVAGLNYFK' A
#
# COMPACT_ATOMS: atom_id res chain seq x y z
N MET A 1 -3.70 -1.64 -11.67
CA MET A 1 -2.83 -0.50 -11.25
C MET A 1 -3.68 0.66 -10.77
N CYS A 2 -3.18 1.47 -9.83
CA CYS A 2 -3.89 2.65 -9.33
C CYS A 2 -4.11 3.66 -10.47
N LYS A 3 -5.37 3.97 -10.80
CA LYS A 3 -5.70 4.86 -11.93
C LYS A 3 -5.21 6.30 -11.72
N SER A 4 -5.20 6.78 -10.48
CA SER A 4 -4.73 8.12 -10.14
C SER A 4 -3.22 8.24 -10.34
N ALA A 5 -2.46 7.22 -9.92
CA ALA A 5 -1.00 7.19 -10.10
C ALA A 5 -0.59 7.22 -11.58
N LEU A 6 -1.37 6.61 -12.47
CA LEU A 6 -1.10 6.65 -13.93
C LEU A 6 -1.24 8.05 -14.54
N LYS A 7 -1.99 8.95 -13.90
CA LYS A 7 -2.20 10.33 -14.37
C LYS A 7 -1.24 11.33 -13.73
N ASP A 8 -0.63 10.95 -12.60
CA ASP A 8 0.33 11.78 -11.90
C ASP A 8 1.72 11.68 -12.54
N ARG A 9 2.26 12.83 -12.94
CA ARG A 9 3.59 12.93 -13.56
C ARG A 9 4.73 13.01 -12.55
N HIS A 10 4.43 13.31 -11.29
CA HIS A 10 5.46 13.54 -10.27
C HIS A 10 5.67 12.30 -9.41
N THR A 11 4.64 11.84 -8.69
CA THR A 11 4.76 10.67 -7.80
C THR A 11 4.34 9.36 -8.48
N GLY A 12 3.61 9.45 -9.59
CA GLY A 12 3.18 8.30 -10.39
C GLY A 12 4.30 7.38 -10.89
N PRO A 13 5.42 7.91 -11.42
CA PRO A 13 6.58 7.10 -11.77
C PRO A 13 7.17 6.35 -10.58
N VAL A 14 7.33 7.02 -9.43
CA VAL A 14 7.85 6.43 -8.18
C VAL A 14 6.94 5.30 -7.70
N TYR A 15 5.63 5.53 -7.68
CA TYR A 15 4.65 4.49 -7.34
C TYR A 15 4.75 3.27 -8.28
N THR A 16 4.94 3.52 -9.59
CA THR A 16 5.03 2.47 -10.60
C THR A 16 6.31 1.64 -10.40
N GLU A 17 7.44 2.30 -10.16
CA GLU A 17 8.71 1.64 -9.83
C GLU A 17 8.59 0.79 -8.56
N MET A 18 8.02 1.34 -7.49
CA MET A 18 7.78 0.61 -6.23
C MET A 18 6.94 -0.65 -6.46
N ILE A 19 5.81 -0.54 -7.16
CA ILE A 19 4.95 -1.70 -7.45
C ILE A 19 5.69 -2.73 -8.31
N ASN A 20 6.45 -2.29 -9.32
CA ASN A 20 7.22 -3.19 -10.15
C ASN A 20 8.26 -3.95 -9.32
N ASN A 21 9.01 -3.27 -8.47
CA ASN A 21 10.01 -3.90 -7.59
C ASN A 21 9.39 -4.91 -6.61
N LEU A 22 8.15 -4.69 -6.17
CA LEU A 22 7.42 -5.63 -5.32
C LEU A 22 6.89 -6.84 -6.09
N LEU A 23 6.34 -6.64 -7.28
CA LEU A 23 5.63 -7.70 -8.02
C LEU A 23 6.55 -8.52 -8.92
N GLN A 24 7.61 -7.94 -9.48
CA GLN A 24 8.54 -8.64 -10.38
C GLN A 24 9.10 -9.94 -9.77
N PRO A 25 9.61 -9.95 -8.52
CA PRO A 25 10.13 -11.17 -7.91
C PRO A 25 9.06 -12.25 -7.74
N VAL A 26 7.83 -11.85 -7.43
CA VAL A 26 6.69 -12.77 -7.26
C VAL A 26 6.29 -13.38 -8.60
N VAL A 27 6.21 -12.58 -9.66
CA VAL A 27 5.86 -13.05 -11.01
C VAL A 27 6.97 -13.90 -11.62
N GLY A 28 8.24 -13.61 -11.31
CA GLY A 28 9.40 -14.35 -11.80
C GLY A 28 9.68 -15.66 -11.05
N ALA A 29 9.01 -15.92 -9.92
CA ALA A 29 9.19 -17.13 -9.14
C ALA A 29 8.67 -18.37 -9.90
N LYS A 30 9.49 -19.42 -9.95
CA LYS A 30 9.10 -20.69 -10.57
C LYS A 30 7.89 -21.29 -9.84
N ASP A 31 6.94 -21.82 -10.61
CA ASP A 31 5.71 -22.43 -10.11
C ASP A 31 4.80 -21.48 -9.32
N CYS A 32 4.92 -20.15 -9.52
CA CYS A 32 4.05 -19.16 -8.90
C CYS A 32 2.83 -18.83 -9.79
N THR A 33 1.62 -18.89 -9.20
CA THR A 33 0.41 -18.31 -9.81
C THR A 33 0.02 -17.06 -9.06
N LEU A 34 0.24 -15.89 -9.65
CA LEU A 34 -0.17 -14.62 -9.05
C LEU A 34 -1.65 -14.33 -9.34
N ILE A 35 -2.47 -14.28 -8.30
CA ILE A 35 -3.90 -13.94 -8.39
C ILE A 35 -4.14 -12.59 -7.71
N ARG A 36 -4.81 -11.68 -8.42
CA ARG A 36 -5.21 -10.38 -7.85
C ARG A 36 -6.67 -10.44 -7.40
N HIS A 37 -6.90 -10.36 -6.10
CA HIS A 37 -8.23 -10.11 -5.54
C HIS A 37 -8.43 -8.61 -5.29
N ASN A 38 -9.61 -8.08 -5.63
CA ASN A 38 -10.02 -6.75 -5.20
C ASN A 38 -11.05 -6.92 -4.09
N VAL A 39 -10.73 -6.45 -2.88
CA VAL A 39 -11.64 -6.48 -1.73
C VAL A 39 -12.26 -5.11 -1.57
N PHE A 40 -13.57 -5.02 -1.73
CA PHE A 40 -14.33 -3.81 -1.44
C PHE A 40 -14.87 -3.91 -0.01
N HIS A 41 -14.23 -3.20 0.91
CA HIS A 41 -14.74 -3.05 2.26
C HIS A 41 -15.93 -2.09 2.23
N ALA A 42 -17.15 -2.62 2.17
CA ALA A 42 -18.38 -1.86 2.39
C ALA A 42 -18.56 -1.60 3.90
N LEU A 43 -17.62 -0.86 4.49
CA LEU A 43 -17.73 -0.44 5.89
C LEU A 43 -19.04 0.36 6.05
N PRO A 44 -19.84 0.09 7.10
CA PRO A 44 -21.04 0.89 7.38
C PRO A 44 -20.68 2.37 7.42
N ASN A 45 -21.49 3.25 6.82
CA ASN A 45 -21.20 4.69 6.81
C ASN A 45 -21.65 5.33 8.14
N THR A 46 -20.93 4.99 9.21
CA THR A 46 -21.17 5.47 10.58
C THR A 46 -20.10 6.49 10.95
N ALA A 47 -20.37 7.31 11.98
CA ALA A 47 -19.36 8.25 12.48
C ALA A 47 -18.06 7.52 12.90
N ASN A 48 -18.16 6.36 13.54
CA ASN A 48 -17.01 5.59 14.01
C ASN A 48 -16.12 5.09 12.85
N THR A 49 -16.72 4.65 11.75
CA THR A 49 -15.96 4.20 10.58
C THR A 49 -15.33 5.37 9.82
N LEU A 50 -15.98 6.54 9.82
CA LEU A 50 -15.42 7.77 9.26
C LEU A 50 -14.23 8.28 10.09
N ILE A 51 -14.39 8.35 11.41
CA ILE A 51 -13.32 8.76 12.35
C ILE A 51 -12.16 7.77 12.30
N GLY A 52 -12.44 6.46 12.33
CA GLY A 52 -11.41 5.43 12.22
C GLY A 52 -10.61 5.54 10.92
N ARG A 53 -11.27 5.80 9.78
CA ARG A 53 -10.58 6.06 8.51
C ARG A 53 -9.70 7.31 8.57
N ALA A 54 -10.21 8.42 9.09
CA ALA A 54 -9.44 9.66 9.20
C ALA A 54 -8.21 9.48 10.11
N ALA A 55 -8.36 8.79 11.24
CA ALA A 55 -7.26 8.47 12.14
C ALA A 55 -6.21 7.58 11.46
N HIS A 56 -6.63 6.54 10.74
CA HIS A 56 -5.70 5.68 10.01
C HIS A 56 -4.93 6.44 8.92
N ILE A 57 -5.61 7.33 8.18
CA ILE A 57 -4.96 8.18 7.18
C ILE A 57 -3.95 9.11 7.84
N ALA A 58 -4.31 9.77 8.94
CA ALA A 58 -3.41 10.65 9.68
C ALA A 58 -2.18 9.92 10.23
N VAL A 59 -2.33 8.67 10.67
CA VAL A 59 -1.22 7.83 11.11
C VAL A 59 -0.29 7.50 9.93
N LEU A 60 -0.84 7.20 8.75
CA LEU A 60 -0.06 6.93 7.54
C LEU A 60 0.58 8.18 6.93
N ASP A 61 0.09 9.37 7.26
CA ASP A 61 0.67 10.65 6.85
C ASP A 61 1.82 11.10 7.78
N SER A 62 1.97 10.45 8.95
CA SER A 62 3.01 10.77 9.91
C SER A 62 4.34 10.11 9.55
N GLU A 63 5.29 10.91 9.06
CA GLU A 63 6.66 10.45 8.75
C GLU A 63 7.34 9.76 9.93
N LEU A 64 7.23 10.34 11.13
CA LEU A 64 7.79 9.76 12.36
C LEU A 64 7.20 8.37 12.67
N PHE A 65 5.88 8.22 12.50
CA PHE A 65 5.23 6.93 12.71
C PHE A 65 5.73 5.91 11.69
N LEU A 66 5.74 6.28 10.40
CA LEU A 66 6.22 5.41 9.33
C LEU A 66 7.67 4.97 9.56
N GLU A 67 8.55 5.90 9.93
CA GLU A 67 9.96 5.61 10.22
C GLU A 67 10.09 4.56 11.34
N LYS A 68 9.40 4.77 12.48
CA LYS A 68 9.43 3.83 13.60
C LYS A 68 8.81 2.49 13.23
N PHE A 69 7.70 2.49 12.50
CA PHE A 69 7.04 1.27 12.04
C PHE A 69 7.96 0.43 11.15
N PHE A 70 8.61 1.04 10.15
CA PHE A 70 9.51 0.32 9.27
C PHE A 70 10.72 -0.24 10.05
N LEU A 71 11.37 0.57 10.88
CA LEU A 71 12.55 0.15 11.65
C LEU A 71 12.25 -1.02 12.60
N VAL A 72 11.09 -1.03 13.25
CA VAL A 72 10.78 -2.03 14.30
C VAL A 72 10.12 -3.27 13.73
N ALA A 73 9.20 -3.13 12.79
CA ALA A 73 8.35 -4.22 12.31
C ALA A 73 8.39 -4.39 10.79
N GLY A 74 8.16 -3.30 10.04
CA GLY A 74 7.91 -3.36 8.60
C GLY A 74 9.07 -3.94 7.80
N LEU A 75 10.31 -3.60 8.13
CA LEU A 75 11.49 -4.07 7.39
C LEU A 75 11.72 -5.59 7.49
N ASN A 76 11.25 -6.24 8.57
CA ASN A 76 11.36 -7.70 8.70
C ASN A 76 10.52 -8.46 7.67
N TYR A 77 9.51 -7.81 7.07
CA TYR A 77 8.70 -8.41 6.00
C TYR A 77 9.46 -8.54 4.67
N PHE A 78 10.56 -7.79 4.51
CA PHE A 78 11.36 -7.76 3.27
C PHE A 78 12.71 -8.49 3.40
N LYS A 79 12.94 -9.18 4.53
CA LYS A 79 14.07 -10.09 4.72
C LYS A 79 13.74 -11.48 4.19
#